data_AF-G7YM29-F1
#
_entry.id   AF-G7YM29-F1
#
_cell.length_a   1.000
_cell.length_b   1.000
_cell.length_c   1.000
_cell.angle_alpha   90.00
_cell.angle_beta   90.00
_cell.angle_gamma   90.00
#
_symmetry.space_group_name_H-M   'P 1'
#
loop_
_entity.id
_entity.type
_entity.pdbx_description
1 polymer ?
#
loop_
_entity_poly.entity_id
_entity_poly.type
_entity_poly.pdbx_seq_one_letter_code
_entity_poly.pdbx_strand_id
1 'polypeptide(L)'
;MTIRAVHIDVAHTLDTTSFLCAFPRFVSRQGNPLKLYSGKGTNFKGAEADVKECPRKWDQDKLATKLLEHECDWVFSVPKASHRGGIWERLIQSTRRILRALLGDRLVDGEKLQTTLTEIEKIPNDRPLVELNSDPNDYAALTPNYLLLFSANPAEASHCVDSRNLTKDWRQANHLADLFWNRWIKEYLL
;
A
#
# COMPACT_ATOMS: atom_id res chain seq x y z
N MET A 1 -12.52 6.79 0.44
CA MET A 1 -12.41 5.87 1.60
C MET A 1 -10.98 5.36 1.71
N THR A 2 -10.40 5.14 2.89
CA THR A 2 -8.99 4.69 3.01
C THR A 2 -8.89 3.42 3.87
N ILE A 3 -8.29 2.37 3.30
CA ILE A 3 -7.97 1.11 4.02
C ILE A 3 -6.82 1.30 5.03
N ARG A 4 -6.06 2.39 4.87
CA ARG A 4 -4.90 2.76 5.71
C ARG A 4 -3.91 1.58 5.86
N ALA A 5 -3.66 0.87 4.77
CA ALA A 5 -2.64 -0.16 4.74
C ALA A 5 -1.25 0.49 4.81
N VAL A 6 -0.28 -0.23 5.35
CA VAL A 6 1.09 0.22 5.54
C VAL A 6 2.00 -0.61 4.65
N HIS A 7 2.91 0.05 3.95
CA HIS A 7 4.06 -0.59 3.30
C HIS A 7 5.35 -0.04 3.91
N ILE A 8 6.32 -0.91 4.18
CA ILE A 8 7.61 -0.58 4.75
C ILE A 8 8.69 -1.09 3.81
N ASP A 9 9.59 -0.19 3.42
CA ASP A 9 10.76 -0.56 2.63
C ASP A 9 12.02 0.14 3.16
N VAL A 10 13.17 -0.45 2.88
CA VAL A 10 14.47 0.11 3.25
C VAL A 10 14.96 1.04 2.15
N ALA A 11 15.20 2.30 2.52
CA ALA A 11 16.00 3.25 1.77
C ALA A 11 17.38 3.32 2.44
N HIS A 12 18.44 3.10 1.67
CA HIS A 12 19.81 3.03 2.22
C HIS A 12 20.36 4.41 2.58
N THR A 13 19.88 5.47 1.92
CA THR A 13 20.26 6.87 2.16
C THR A 13 19.03 7.77 2.16
N LEU A 14 19.18 8.98 2.69
CA LEU A 14 18.14 10.03 2.71
C LEU A 14 18.26 10.96 1.48
N ASP A 15 18.64 10.43 0.33
CA ASP A 15 18.78 11.19 -0.91
C ASP A 15 17.65 10.86 -1.91
N THR A 16 17.65 11.60 -3.01
CA THR A 16 16.72 11.41 -4.12
C THR A 16 16.83 10.02 -4.73
N THR A 17 18.05 9.52 -4.91
CA THR A 17 18.34 8.23 -5.57
C THR A 17 17.72 7.07 -4.79
N SER A 18 17.90 7.01 -3.48
CA SER A 18 17.31 5.98 -2.62
C SER A 18 15.78 6.00 -2.68
N PHE A 19 15.16 7.18 -2.77
CA PHE A 19 13.71 7.28 -2.98
C PHE A 19 13.31 6.75 -4.36
N LEU A 20 14.02 7.14 -5.43
CA LEU A 20 13.78 6.66 -6.79
C LEU A 20 13.98 5.15 -6.94
N CYS A 21 14.79 4.51 -6.08
CA CYS A 21 14.88 3.06 -6.00
C CYS A 21 13.78 2.42 -5.14
N ALA A 22 13.30 3.08 -4.08
CA ALA A 22 12.25 2.58 -3.20
C ALA A 22 10.85 2.66 -3.83
N PHE A 23 10.55 3.74 -4.54
CA PHE A 23 9.22 3.95 -5.09
C PHE A 23 8.79 2.90 -6.13
N PRO A 24 9.62 2.48 -7.10
CA PRO A 24 9.28 1.41 -8.02
C PRO A 24 9.07 0.05 -7.34
N ARG A 25 9.79 -0.22 -6.25
CA ARG A 25 9.59 -1.42 -5.41
C ARG A 25 8.20 -1.40 -4.78
N PHE A 26 7.74 -0.24 -4.30
CA PHE A 26 6.37 -0.05 -3.81
C PHE A 26 5.34 -0.27 -4.92
N VAL A 27 5.48 0.42 -6.06
CA VAL A 27 4.53 0.32 -7.19
C VAL A 27 4.43 -1.10 -7.73
N SER A 28 5.56 -1.81 -7.80
CA SER A 28 5.60 -3.20 -8.28
C SER A 28 4.87 -4.18 -7.35
N ARG A 29 4.67 -3.83 -6.07
CA ARG A 29 3.98 -4.67 -5.08
C ARG A 29 2.53 -4.25 -4.84
N GLN A 30 2.26 -2.96 -4.88
CA GLN A 30 0.97 -2.37 -4.46
C GLN A 30 0.16 -1.80 -5.63
N GLY A 31 0.73 -1.79 -6.83
CA GLY A 31 0.17 -1.09 -7.99
C GLY A 31 0.50 0.41 -7.97
N ASN A 32 0.13 1.08 -9.05
CA ASN A 32 0.44 2.50 -9.21
C ASN A 32 -0.56 3.38 -8.42
N PRO A 33 -0.09 4.27 -7.53
CA PRO A 33 -0.98 5.18 -6.85
C PRO A 33 -1.51 6.26 -7.82
N LEU A 34 -2.82 6.53 -7.76
CA LEU A 34 -3.41 7.67 -8.48
C LEU A 34 -2.95 9.03 -7.92
N LYS A 35 -2.68 9.10 -6.61
CA LYS A 35 -2.22 10.31 -5.93
C LYS A 35 -1.14 9.97 -4.92
N LEU A 36 -0.07 10.75 -4.91
CA LEU A 36 1.04 10.63 -3.96
C LEU A 36 1.09 11.88 -3.08
N TYR A 37 1.03 11.70 -1.76
CA TYR A 37 1.18 12.81 -0.80
C TYR A 37 2.53 12.71 -0.10
N SER A 38 3.29 13.81 -0.07
CA SER A 38 4.60 13.84 0.61
C SER A 38 4.93 15.19 1.23
N GLY A 39 5.91 15.20 2.15
CA GLY A 39 6.49 16.43 2.68
C GLY A 39 7.41 17.12 1.67
N LYS A 40 7.80 18.38 1.94
CA LYS A 40 8.73 19.15 1.08
C LYS A 40 10.21 18.80 1.31
N GLY A 41 10.51 17.53 1.61
CA GLY A 41 11.89 17.05 1.75
C GLY A 41 12.67 17.26 0.46
N THR A 42 13.97 17.55 0.56
CA THR A 42 14.83 17.80 -0.61
C THR A 42 14.94 16.58 -1.51
N ASN A 43 14.96 15.37 -0.92
CA ASN A 43 14.89 14.10 -1.63
C ASN A 43 13.61 13.95 -2.49
N PHE A 44 12.45 14.30 -1.94
CA PHE A 44 11.18 14.24 -2.68
C PHE A 44 11.08 15.32 -3.75
N LYS A 45 11.61 16.53 -3.47
CA LYS A 45 11.65 17.62 -4.45
C LYS A 45 12.60 17.35 -5.61
N GLY A 46 13.75 16.74 -5.32
CA GLY A 46 14.67 16.26 -6.35
C GLY A 46 14.02 15.18 -7.20
N ALA A 47 13.36 14.20 -6.58
CA ALA A 47 12.69 13.14 -7.32
C ALA A 47 11.55 13.66 -8.21
N GLU A 48 10.75 14.61 -7.72
CA GLU A 48 9.72 15.27 -8.53
C GLU A 48 10.33 15.97 -9.75
N ALA A 49 11.46 16.67 -9.56
CA ALA A 49 12.16 17.36 -10.64
C ALA A 49 12.75 16.36 -11.66
N ASP A 50 13.45 15.33 -11.19
CA ASP A 50 14.04 14.29 -12.04
C ASP A 50 12.97 13.57 -12.85
N VAL A 51 11.85 13.21 -12.20
CA VAL A 51 10.69 12.61 -12.87
C VAL A 51 10.12 13.60 -13.90
N LYS A 52 9.96 14.89 -13.60
CA LYS A 52 9.44 15.87 -14.59
C LYS A 52 10.39 16.18 -15.74
N GLU A 53 11.70 16.09 -15.55
CA GLU A 53 12.72 16.35 -16.56
C GLU A 53 13.01 15.14 -17.47
N CYS A 54 12.75 13.92 -16.98
CA CYS A 54 13.02 12.68 -17.71
C CYS A 54 12.31 12.50 -19.07
N PRO A 55 11.10 13.05 -19.36
CA PRO A 55 10.45 12.84 -20.66
C PRO A 55 11.27 13.39 -21.84
N ARG A 56 12.23 14.28 -21.57
CA ARG A 56 12.98 14.99 -22.61
C ARG A 56 14.37 14.44 -22.91
N LYS A 57 14.89 13.48 -22.13
CA LYS A 57 16.30 13.07 -22.24
C LYS A 57 16.59 11.58 -22.33
N TRP A 58 15.67 10.67 -22.01
CA TRP A 58 16.05 9.27 -21.79
C TRP A 58 15.14 8.26 -22.49
N ASP A 59 15.60 7.77 -23.65
CA ASP A 59 14.94 6.73 -24.45
C ASP A 59 15.52 5.32 -24.18
N GLN A 60 16.15 5.09 -23.02
CA GLN A 60 16.77 3.78 -22.71
C GLN A 60 16.59 3.21 -21.29
N ASP A 61 15.94 3.88 -20.34
CA ASP A 61 15.70 3.33 -19.00
C ASP A 61 14.23 3.49 -18.57
N LYS A 62 13.49 2.39 -18.67
CA LYS A 62 12.02 2.25 -18.55
C LYS A 62 11.40 2.59 -17.18
N LEU A 63 12.18 3.13 -16.24
CA LEU A 63 11.77 3.31 -14.84
C LEU A 63 11.10 4.67 -14.60
N ALA A 64 11.67 5.75 -15.15
CA ALA A 64 11.12 7.10 -15.04
C ALA A 64 9.90 7.29 -15.95
N THR A 65 9.89 6.62 -17.11
CA THR A 65 8.76 6.60 -18.04
C THR A 65 7.52 6.04 -17.35
N LYS A 66 7.62 4.98 -16.53
CA LYS A 66 6.46 4.44 -15.78
C LYS A 66 5.89 5.37 -14.71
N LEU A 67 6.72 6.22 -14.10
CA LEU A 67 6.29 7.21 -13.12
C LEU A 67 5.51 8.37 -13.77
N LEU A 68 5.84 8.72 -15.00
CA LEU A 68 5.20 9.78 -15.81
C LEU A 68 4.06 9.29 -16.69
N GLU A 69 4.16 8.08 -17.25
CA GLU A 69 3.15 7.47 -18.11
C GLU A 69 1.85 7.20 -17.35
N HIS A 70 1.91 7.09 -16.03
CA HIS A 70 0.75 6.76 -15.21
C HIS A 70 0.40 7.87 -14.23
N GLU A 71 -0.17 8.97 -14.73
CA GLU A 71 -1.16 9.88 -14.10
C GLU A 71 -1.13 10.05 -12.55
N CYS A 72 0.03 10.00 -11.90
CA CYS A 72 0.14 10.08 -10.45
C CYS A 72 0.19 11.55 -10.04
N ASP A 73 -0.90 12.06 -9.47
CA ASP A 73 -0.97 13.44 -8.96
C ASP A 73 -0.16 13.55 -7.66
N TRP A 74 1.07 14.06 -7.78
CA TRP A 74 1.98 14.24 -6.65
C TRP A 74 1.73 15.57 -5.94
N VAL A 75 1.16 15.49 -4.74
CA VAL A 75 0.80 16.62 -3.90
C VAL A 75 1.77 16.78 -2.72
N PHE A 76 2.36 17.96 -2.60
CA PHE A 76 3.23 18.32 -1.47
C PHE A 76 2.45 19.00 -0.35
N SER A 77 2.65 18.56 0.89
CA SER A 77 2.03 19.19 2.05
C SER A 77 2.49 20.65 2.21
N VAL A 78 1.55 21.54 2.52
CA VAL A 78 1.84 22.93 2.88
C VAL A 78 2.56 22.95 4.25
N PRO A 79 3.63 23.74 4.44
CA PRO A 79 4.27 23.88 5.75
C PRO A 79 3.19 24.28 6.78
N LYS A 80 3.05 23.53 7.87
CA LYS A 80 2.06 23.69 8.95
C LYS A 80 0.66 23.06 8.76
N ALA A 81 0.40 22.29 7.70
CA ALA A 81 -0.86 21.54 7.57
C ALA A 81 -0.83 20.22 8.38
N SER A 82 -0.71 20.29 9.70
CA SER A 82 -0.59 19.13 10.61
C SER A 82 -1.82 18.20 10.60
N HIS A 83 -3.01 18.73 10.34
CA HIS A 83 -4.26 17.96 10.42
C HIS A 83 -4.34 16.82 9.39
N ARG A 84 -3.77 16.99 8.19
CA ARG A 84 -3.78 15.93 7.18
C ARG A 84 -2.85 14.79 7.55
N GLY A 85 -1.78 15.09 8.30
CA GLY A 85 -0.73 14.12 8.62
C GLY A 85 -0.95 13.22 9.82
N GLY A 86 -1.91 13.53 10.67
CA GLY A 86 -2.14 12.76 11.90
C GLY A 86 -2.46 11.28 11.69
N ILE A 87 -2.94 10.84 10.52
CA ILE A 87 -3.19 9.41 10.26
C ILE A 87 -1.88 8.68 9.97
N TRP A 88 -1.09 9.14 9.00
CA TRP A 88 0.18 8.48 8.68
C TRP A 88 1.20 8.67 9.81
N GLU A 89 1.19 9.79 10.53
CA GLU A 89 2.04 9.99 11.71
C GLU A 89 1.74 8.98 12.82
N ARG A 90 0.46 8.70 13.09
CA ARG A 90 0.08 7.64 14.05
C ARG A 90 0.52 6.26 13.58
N LEU A 91 0.37 5.94 12.29
CA LEU A 91 0.85 4.66 11.74
C LEU A 91 2.37 4.54 11.85
N ILE A 92 3.12 5.60 11.49
CA ILE A 92 4.57 5.66 11.67
C ILE A 92 4.95 5.45 13.14
N GLN A 93 4.24 6.09 14.06
CA GLN A 93 4.49 5.94 15.50
C GLN A 93 4.25 4.50 15.98
N SER A 94 3.13 3.87 15.55
CA SER A 94 2.82 2.47 15.85
C SER A 94 3.89 1.53 15.31
N THR A 95 4.26 1.68 14.03
CA THR A 95 5.32 0.89 13.39
C THR A 95 6.65 1.05 14.12
N ARG A 96 7.04 2.28 14.47
CA ARG A 96 8.27 2.53 15.25
C ARG A 96 8.25 1.86 16.63
N ARG A 97 7.10 1.82 17.29
CA ARG A 97 6.95 1.16 18.60
C ARG A 97 7.16 -0.35 18.45
N ILE A 98 6.55 -0.97 17.44
CA ILE A 98 6.71 -2.40 17.14
C ILE A 98 8.18 -2.70 16.80
N LEU A 99 8.79 -1.89 15.93
CA LEU A 99 10.19 -2.03 15.53
C LEU A 99 11.12 -2.01 16.74
N ARG A 100 10.96 -1.05 17.65
CA ARG A 100 11.76 -0.97 18.89
C ARG A 100 11.51 -2.16 19.81
N ALA A 101 10.28 -2.64 19.91
CA ALA A 101 9.95 -3.79 20.75
C ALA A 101 10.57 -5.09 20.24
N LEU A 102 10.65 -5.29 18.92
CA LEU A 102 11.21 -6.50 18.32
C LEU A 102 12.74 -6.48 18.19
N LEU A 103 13.31 -5.35 17.75
CA LEU A 103 14.75 -5.23 17.52
C LEU A 103 15.53 -4.86 18.79
N GLY A 104 14.95 -4.02 19.67
CA GLY A 104 15.68 -3.46 20.80
C GLY A 104 17.00 -2.81 20.37
N ASP A 105 18.08 -3.14 21.05
CA ASP A 105 19.44 -2.68 20.75
C ASP A 105 20.28 -3.72 19.97
N ARG A 106 19.64 -4.70 19.32
CA ARG A 106 20.34 -5.78 18.63
C ARG A 106 20.90 -5.29 17.30
N LEU A 107 22.13 -5.70 17.00
CA LEU A 107 22.70 -5.59 15.65
C LEU A 107 22.07 -6.66 14.75
N VAL A 108 21.43 -6.21 13.68
CA VAL A 108 20.83 -7.06 12.64
C VAL A 108 21.50 -6.76 11.30
N ASP A 109 21.79 -7.81 10.54
CA ASP A 109 22.26 -7.70 9.17
C ASP A 109 21.12 -7.31 8.22
N GLY A 110 21.45 -7.02 6.95
CA GLY A 110 20.48 -6.54 5.97
C GLY A 110 19.34 -7.52 5.69
N GLU A 111 19.65 -8.82 5.62
CA GLU A 111 18.67 -9.88 5.37
C GLU A 111 17.69 -10.00 6.55
N LYS A 112 18.21 -10.10 7.78
CA LYS A 112 17.37 -10.15 8.99
C LYS A 112 16.54 -8.90 9.15
N LEU A 113 17.09 -7.72 8.84
CA LEU A 113 16.34 -6.47 8.89
C LEU A 113 15.18 -6.52 7.89
N GLN A 114 15.43 -6.93 6.64
CA GLN A 114 14.39 -7.00 5.62
C GLN A 114 13.26 -7.95 6.01
N THR A 115 13.58 -9.17 6.47
CA THR A 115 12.58 -10.12 6.97
C THR A 115 11.82 -9.58 8.19
N THR A 116 12.52 -8.90 9.11
CA THR A 116 11.87 -8.32 10.28
C THR A 116 10.88 -7.22 9.88
N LEU A 117 11.23 -6.39 8.90
CA LEU A 117 10.34 -5.32 8.43
C LEU A 117 9.08 -5.88 7.75
N THR A 118 9.17 -7.00 7.02
CA THR A 118 7.97 -7.65 6.44
C THR A 118 7.04 -8.19 7.53
N GLU A 119 7.60 -8.79 8.59
CA GLU A 119 6.79 -9.24 9.74
C GLU A 119 6.17 -8.07 10.51
N ILE A 120 6.89 -6.95 10.64
CA ILE A 120 6.37 -5.74 11.26
C ILE A 120 5.27 -5.11 10.42
N GLU A 121 5.40 -5.10 9.09
CA GLU A 121 4.39 -4.58 8.17
C GLU A 121 3.06 -5.33 8.31
N LYS A 122 3.12 -6.65 8.54
CA LYS A 122 1.95 -7.50 8.74
C LYS A 122 1.11 -7.09 9.93
N ILE A 123 1.73 -6.71 11.06
CA ILE A 123 1.01 -6.38 12.31
C ILE A 123 -0.04 -5.26 12.16
N PRO A 124 0.31 -4.03 11.70
CA PRO A 124 -0.68 -3.00 11.48
C PRO A 124 -1.64 -3.36 10.34
N ASN A 125 -1.27 -4.23 9.40
CA ASN A 125 -2.15 -4.65 8.32
C ASN A 125 -3.10 -5.80 8.67
N ASP A 126 -2.86 -6.52 9.77
CA ASP A 126 -3.77 -7.53 10.34
C ASP A 126 -4.74 -6.94 11.37
N ARG A 127 -4.68 -5.63 11.61
CA ARG A 127 -5.61 -4.96 12.53
C ARG A 127 -7.05 -5.02 11.97
N PRO A 128 -8.06 -5.25 12.82
CA PRO A 128 -9.47 -5.11 12.42
C PRO A 128 -9.78 -3.69 11.92
N LEU A 129 -10.48 -3.59 10.80
CA LEU A 129 -11.06 -2.34 10.28
C LEU A 129 -12.44 -2.04 10.86
N VAL A 130 -13.11 -3.07 11.33
CA VAL A 130 -14.44 -3.03 11.93
C VAL A 130 -14.38 -3.55 13.35
N GLU A 131 -15.35 -3.16 14.18
CA GLU A 131 -15.46 -3.68 15.54
C GLU A 131 -15.65 -5.20 15.50
N LEU A 132 -14.96 -5.90 16.40
CA LEU A 132 -15.07 -7.35 16.52
C LEU A 132 -16.40 -7.66 17.19
N ASN A 133 -17.23 -8.45 16.51
CA ASN A 133 -18.36 -9.08 17.15
C ASN A 133 -17.87 -10.17 18.11
N SER A 134 -18.56 -10.33 19.23
CA SER A 134 -18.23 -11.34 20.25
C SER A 134 -18.84 -12.71 19.95
N ASP A 135 -19.62 -12.85 18.86
CA ASP A 135 -20.22 -14.10 18.45
C ASP A 135 -19.15 -15.07 17.89
N PRO A 136 -18.96 -16.26 18.49
CA PRO A 136 -17.99 -17.26 18.02
C PRO A 136 -18.33 -17.87 16.64
N ASN A 137 -19.54 -17.66 16.12
CA ASN A 137 -19.92 -18.04 14.75
C ASN A 137 -19.75 -16.90 13.75
N ASP A 138 -19.32 -15.71 14.18
CA ASP A 138 -19.06 -14.62 13.27
C ASP A 138 -17.78 -14.87 12.46
N TYR A 139 -17.73 -14.25 11.29
CA TYR A 139 -16.60 -14.35 10.39
C TYR A 139 -15.39 -13.60 10.95
N ALA A 140 -14.20 -14.03 10.52
CA ALA A 140 -12.95 -13.35 10.84
C ALA A 140 -13.02 -11.85 10.49
N ALA A 141 -12.34 -11.05 11.33
CA ALA A 141 -12.29 -9.61 11.19
C ALA A 141 -11.75 -9.17 9.83
N LEU A 142 -12.36 -8.16 9.25
CA LEU A 142 -11.88 -7.55 8.03
C LEU A 142 -10.63 -6.72 8.31
N THR A 143 -9.52 -7.02 7.64
CA THR A 143 -8.22 -6.36 7.87
C THR A 143 -7.70 -5.67 6.60
N PRO A 144 -6.78 -4.69 6.70
CA PRO A 144 -6.09 -4.18 5.53
C PRO A 144 -5.42 -5.26 4.68
N ASN A 145 -4.80 -6.28 5.28
CA ASN A 145 -4.20 -7.40 4.57
C ASN A 145 -5.23 -8.21 3.80
N TYR A 146 -6.40 -8.45 4.41
CA TYR A 146 -7.51 -9.09 3.71
C TYR A 146 -7.83 -8.28 2.43
N LEU A 147 -7.95 -6.96 2.53
CA LEU A 147 -8.23 -6.13 1.35
C LEU A 147 -7.06 -6.06 0.37
N LEU A 148 -5.81 -5.99 0.81
CA LEU A 148 -4.66 -5.95 -0.09
C LEU A 148 -4.53 -7.25 -0.89
N LEU A 149 -4.69 -8.39 -0.23
CA LEU A 149 -4.60 -9.71 -0.87
C LEU A 149 -5.80 -9.98 -1.79
N PHE A 150 -6.99 -9.49 -1.44
CA PHE A 150 -8.20 -9.56 -2.29
C PHE A 150 -8.31 -8.38 -3.29
N SER A 151 -7.47 -7.34 -3.18
CA SER A 151 -7.44 -6.19 -4.11
C SER A 151 -6.87 -6.55 -5.48
N ALA A 152 -6.31 -7.76 -5.62
CA ALA A 152 -6.36 -8.48 -6.89
C ALA A 152 -7.81 -8.89 -7.18
N ASN A 153 -8.71 -7.91 -7.29
CA ASN A 153 -10.12 -8.15 -7.51
C ASN A 153 -10.28 -8.68 -8.94
N PRO A 154 -10.76 -9.93 -9.12
CA PRO A 154 -11.13 -10.46 -10.44
C PRO A 154 -12.39 -9.78 -11.00
N ALA A 155 -13.03 -8.86 -10.25
CA ALA A 155 -14.25 -8.20 -10.68
C ALA A 155 -14.06 -7.40 -11.98
N GLU A 156 -12.90 -6.79 -12.24
CA GLU A 156 -12.62 -6.19 -13.55
C GLU A 156 -12.45 -7.22 -14.67
N ALA A 157 -12.05 -8.46 -14.33
CA ALA A 157 -12.01 -9.58 -15.28
C ALA A 157 -13.36 -10.31 -15.42
N SER A 158 -14.36 -10.01 -14.58
CA SER A 158 -15.63 -10.76 -14.53
C SER A 158 -16.75 -10.13 -15.36
N HIS A 159 -16.59 -8.89 -15.83
CA HIS A 159 -17.59 -8.23 -16.67
C HIS A 159 -17.47 -8.54 -18.17
N CYS A 160 -16.48 -9.34 -18.60
CA CYS A 160 -16.25 -9.66 -20.01
C CYS A 160 -16.29 -11.16 -20.36
N VAL A 161 -16.65 -12.04 -19.41
CA VAL A 161 -16.66 -13.49 -19.65
C VAL A 161 -18.08 -13.99 -19.89
N ASP A 162 -18.32 -14.51 -21.11
CA ASP A 162 -19.59 -15.12 -21.51
C ASP A 162 -19.95 -16.28 -20.56
N SER A 163 -21.04 -16.09 -19.81
CA SER A 163 -21.42 -16.90 -18.63
C SER A 163 -21.81 -18.36 -18.93
N ARG A 164 -21.82 -18.72 -20.22
CA ARG A 164 -22.33 -19.99 -20.73
C ARG A 164 -21.41 -21.18 -20.47
N ASN A 165 -20.10 -20.97 -20.27
CA ASN A 165 -19.11 -22.05 -20.11
C ASN A 165 -18.18 -21.89 -18.89
N LEU A 166 -18.68 -21.37 -17.77
CA LEU A 166 -17.85 -21.17 -16.56
C LEU A 166 -17.98 -22.35 -15.60
N THR A 167 -16.83 -22.84 -15.12
CA THR A 167 -16.73 -23.96 -14.19
C THR A 167 -17.36 -23.62 -12.83
N LYS A 168 -17.79 -24.65 -12.10
CA LYS A 168 -18.39 -24.51 -10.75
C LYS A 168 -17.48 -23.72 -9.81
N ASP A 169 -16.17 -23.92 -9.92
CA ASP A 169 -15.14 -23.27 -9.11
C ASP A 169 -15.06 -21.75 -9.38
N TRP A 170 -15.24 -21.32 -10.64
CA TRP A 170 -15.27 -19.90 -11.00
C TRP A 170 -16.51 -19.18 -10.44
N ARG A 171 -17.67 -19.85 -10.45
CA ARG A 171 -18.91 -19.31 -9.86
C ARG A 171 -18.80 -19.23 -8.33
N GLN A 172 -18.16 -20.21 -7.71
CA GLN A 172 -17.91 -20.21 -6.27
C GLN A 172 -16.94 -19.08 -5.87
N ALA A 173 -15.88 -18.85 -6.64
CA ALA A 173 -14.96 -17.73 -6.40
C ALA A 173 -15.66 -16.36 -6.51
N ASN A 174 -16.50 -16.16 -7.53
CA ASN A 174 -17.28 -14.93 -7.67
C ASN A 174 -18.30 -14.73 -6.56
N HIS A 175 -18.99 -15.80 -6.14
CA HIS A 175 -19.92 -15.71 -5.01
C HIS A 175 -19.22 -15.31 -3.70
N LEU A 176 -18.02 -15.84 -3.45
CA LEU A 176 -17.21 -15.45 -2.29
C LEU A 176 -16.74 -13.99 -2.38
N ALA A 177 -16.38 -13.52 -3.58
CA ALA A 177 -16.05 -12.11 -3.82
C ALA A 177 -17.26 -11.19 -3.61
N ASP A 178 -18.45 -11.58 -4.06
CA ASP A 178 -19.69 -10.82 -3.86
C ASP A 178 -20.07 -10.74 -2.38
N LEU A 179 -19.97 -11.85 -1.65
CA LEU A 179 -20.19 -11.87 -0.18
C LEU A 179 -19.23 -10.92 0.53
N PHE A 180 -17.96 -10.92 0.12
CA PHE A 180 -16.97 -10.00 0.64
C PHE A 180 -17.33 -8.53 0.39
N TRP A 181 -17.64 -8.16 -0.86
CA TRP A 181 -17.99 -6.78 -1.21
C TRP A 181 -19.27 -6.29 -0.53
N ASN A 182 -20.26 -7.18 -0.36
CA ASN A 182 -21.48 -6.86 0.38
C ASN A 182 -21.19 -6.56 1.85
N ARG A 183 -20.32 -7.35 2.51
CA ARG A 183 -19.90 -7.08 3.88
C ARG A 183 -19.07 -5.79 3.99
N TRP A 184 -18.15 -5.57 3.06
CA TRP A 184 -17.36 -4.33 2.98
C TRP A 184 -18.25 -3.07 2.95
N ILE A 185 -19.27 -3.08 2.08
CA ILE A 185 -20.21 -1.95 1.97
C ILE A 185 -21.02 -1.78 3.25
N LYS A 186 -21.48 -2.88 3.84
CA LYS A 186 -22.39 -2.83 4.99
C LYS A 186 -21.69 -2.50 6.32
N GLU A 187 -20.49 -3.00 6.55
CA GLU A 187 -19.81 -2.95 7.85
C GLU A 187 -18.80 -1.81 7.97
N TYR A 188 -18.29 -1.30 6.84
CA TYR A 188 -17.21 -0.30 6.84
C TYR A 188 -17.61 1.03 6.17
N LEU A 189 -18.51 1.01 5.18
CA LEU A 189 -18.92 2.20 4.40
C LEU A 189 -20.18 2.90 4.93
N LEU A 190 -21.06 2.20 5.66
CA LEU A 190 -22.33 2.69 6.19
C LEU A 190 -22.27 2.92 7.70
#